data_AF-A0A9P7ACQ0-F1
#
_entry.id   AF-A0A9P7ACQ0-F1
#
_cell.length_a   1.000
_cell.length_b   1.000
_cell.length_c   1.000
_cell.angle_alpha   90.00
_cell.angle_beta   90.00
_cell.angle_gamma   90.00
#
_symmetry.space_group_name_H-M   'P 1'
#
loop_
_entity.id
_entity.type
_entity.pdbx_description
1 polymer ?
#
loop_
_entity_poly.entity_id
_entity_poly.type
_entity_poly.pdbx_seq_one_letter_code
_entity_poly.pdbx_strand_id
1 'polypeptide(L)'
;MVCPTIHKTHQDRVQAVRDKHRRHYLKCREVILAKRHQVRQEKKACQVNDLSDDEDEPIETLQDCIAMVKYAKDDFMTHIKAPRRFFDLLVDEYSKTMPDPELYPTGSRDRSVFERAITNFEDFLDRANRGLDGILQMCGVCNKWRAAEGICKFMREMIGMVEDILLRLAEGGDGELAAAFIEGELWYQEYKFPI
;
A
#
# COMPACT_ATOMS: atom_id res chain seq x y z
N MET A 1 -1.40 37.20 -0.39
CA MET A 1 -2.38 36.46 0.42
C MET A 1 -3.25 35.65 -0.53
N VAL A 2 -3.18 34.31 -0.48
CA VAL A 2 -4.01 33.44 -1.32
C VAL A 2 -5.32 33.20 -0.58
N CYS A 3 -6.45 33.64 -1.14
CA CYS A 3 -7.77 33.38 -0.55
C CYS A 3 -8.04 31.87 -0.49
N PRO A 4 -8.57 31.35 0.64
CA PRO A 4 -9.02 29.96 0.71
C PRO A 4 -10.10 29.69 -0.33
N THR A 5 -9.95 28.62 -1.12
CA THR A 5 -10.97 28.19 -2.07
C THR A 5 -12.13 27.59 -1.29
N ILE A 6 -13.25 28.31 -1.21
CA ILE A 6 -14.47 27.82 -0.56
C ILE A 6 -15.17 26.86 -1.53
N HIS A 7 -15.04 25.57 -1.27
CA HIS A 7 -15.75 24.52 -2.00
C HIS A 7 -17.22 24.48 -1.56
N LYS A 8 -18.14 24.63 -2.53
CA LYS A 8 -19.59 24.80 -2.28
C LYS A 8 -20.31 23.47 -2.06
N THR A 9 -19.77 22.34 -2.53
CA THR A 9 -20.37 21.02 -2.37
C THR A 9 -19.36 20.01 -1.81
N HIS A 10 -19.86 18.94 -1.17
CA HIS A 10 -19.04 17.83 -0.68
C HIS A 10 -18.24 17.17 -1.81
N GLN A 11 -18.85 16.99 -2.98
CA GLN A 11 -18.17 16.45 -4.15
C GLN A 11 -17.02 17.35 -4.64
N ASP A 12 -17.19 18.67 -4.61
CA ASP A 12 -16.14 19.61 -4.99
C ASP A 12 -14.97 19.61 -4.00
N ARG A 13 -15.24 19.37 -2.71
CA ARG A 13 -14.19 19.21 -1.67
C ARG A 13 -13.38 17.94 -1.93
N VAL A 14 -14.05 16.81 -2.07
CA VAL A 14 -13.42 15.51 -2.32
C VAL A 14 -12.59 15.56 -3.61
N GLN A 15 -13.11 16.18 -4.67
CA GLN A 15 -12.38 16.32 -5.93
C GLN A 15 -11.15 17.24 -5.79
N ALA A 16 -11.26 18.33 -5.03
CA ALA A 16 -10.13 19.22 -4.77
C ALA A 16 -9.03 18.55 -3.93
N VAL A 17 -9.41 17.71 -2.95
CA VAL A 17 -8.48 16.88 -2.17
C VAL A 17 -7.77 15.87 -3.09
N ARG A 18 -8.51 15.18 -3.96
CA ARG A 18 -7.92 14.28 -4.97
C ARG A 18 -6.92 15.00 -5.89
N ASP A 19 -7.26 16.20 -6.35
CA ASP A 19 -6.38 16.99 -7.22
C ASP A 19 -5.18 17.56 -6.47
N LYS A 20 -5.32 17.88 -5.18
CA LYS A 20 -4.20 18.24 -4.30
C LYS A 20 -3.28 17.04 -4.11
N HIS A 21 -3.83 15.86 -3.82
CA HIS A 21 -3.09 14.62 -3.63
C HIS A 21 -2.35 14.22 -4.91
N ARG A 22 -3.02 14.28 -6.07
CA ARG A 22 -2.40 14.03 -7.38
C ARG A 22 -1.22 14.96 -7.63
N ARG A 23 -1.35 16.26 -7.32
CA ARG A 23 -0.28 17.25 -7.47
C ARG A 23 0.89 17.00 -6.52
N HIS A 24 0.60 16.66 -5.25
CA HIS A 24 1.63 16.35 -4.27
C HIS A 24 2.37 15.05 -4.64
N TYR A 25 1.65 14.00 -5.01
CA TYR A 25 2.24 12.74 -5.44
C TYR A 25 3.11 12.95 -6.68
N LEU A 26 2.65 13.70 -7.68
CA LEU A 26 3.48 14.04 -8.86
C LEU A 26 4.74 14.83 -8.47
N LYS A 27 4.65 15.75 -7.51
CA LYS A 27 5.78 16.55 -7.02
C LYS A 27 6.81 15.70 -6.26
N CYS A 28 6.34 14.76 -5.44
CA CYS A 28 7.17 13.91 -4.60
C CYS A 28 7.48 12.55 -5.25
N ARG A 29 6.96 12.29 -6.45
CA ARG A 29 7.03 10.99 -7.14
C ARG A 29 8.45 10.48 -7.23
N GLU A 30 9.38 11.33 -7.66
CA GLU A 30 10.78 10.91 -7.82
C GLU A 30 11.46 10.62 -6.48
N VAL A 31 11.16 11.39 -5.43
CA VAL A 31 11.68 11.16 -4.08
C VAL A 31 11.12 9.86 -3.50
N ILE A 32 9.82 9.61 -3.67
CA ILE A 32 9.16 8.38 -3.24
C ILE A 32 9.74 7.17 -3.99
N LEU A 33 9.90 7.27 -5.31
CA LEU A 33 10.49 6.20 -6.13
C LEU A 33 11.95 5.96 -5.80
N ALA A 34 12.75 7.01 -5.58
CA ALA A 34 14.15 6.90 -5.18
C ALA A 34 14.29 6.24 -3.80
N LYS A 35 13.47 6.64 -2.82
CA LYS A 35 13.46 6.03 -1.49
C LYS A 35 13.03 4.57 -1.54
N ARG A 36 12.01 4.22 -2.35
CA ARG A 36 11.61 2.82 -2.59
C ARG A 36 12.72 2.02 -3.26
N HIS A 37 13.44 2.60 -4.21
CA HIS A 37 14.58 1.94 -4.86
C HIS A 37 15.73 1.71 -3.86
N GLN A 38 16.02 2.69 -3.02
CA GLN A 38 17.01 2.58 -1.95
C GLN A 38 16.64 1.47 -0.96
N VAL A 39 15.40 1.44 -0.48
CA VAL A 39 14.92 0.37 0.43
C VAL A 39 15.01 -1.01 -0.24
N ARG A 40 14.71 -1.13 -1.55
CA ARG A 40 14.91 -2.38 -2.29
C ARG A 40 16.37 -2.79 -2.41
N GLN A 41 17.27 -1.82 -2.60
CA GLN A 41 18.71 -2.08 -2.64
C GLN A 41 19.26 -2.47 -1.26
N GLU A 42 18.79 -1.83 -0.19
CA GLU A 42 19.15 -2.18 1.19
C GLU A 42 18.62 -3.58 1.57
N LYS A 43 17.37 -3.92 1.19
CA LYS A 43 16.80 -5.27 1.38
C LYS A 43 17.58 -6.33 0.60
N LYS A 44 17.99 -6.04 -0.64
CA LYS A 44 18.89 -6.90 -1.42
C LYS A 44 20.28 -7.01 -0.77
N ALA A 45 20.86 -5.92 -0.29
CA ALA A 45 22.17 -5.92 0.35
C ALA A 45 22.19 -6.71 1.68
N CYS A 46 21.09 -6.68 2.44
CA CYS A 46 20.92 -7.53 3.62
C CYS A 46 20.73 -9.02 3.25
N GLN A 47 20.14 -9.33 2.09
CA GLN A 47 20.04 -10.71 1.59
C GLN A 47 21.36 -11.27 1.03
N VAL A 48 22.25 -10.41 0.52
CA VAL A 48 23.53 -10.84 -0.09
C VAL A 48 24.57 -11.28 0.95
N ASN A 49 24.39 -10.95 2.24
CA ASN A 49 25.28 -11.44 3.29
C ASN A 49 24.94 -12.85 3.80
N ASP A 50 23.85 -13.47 3.32
CA ASP A 50 23.38 -14.79 3.76
C ASP A 50 23.32 -15.85 2.63
N LEU A 51 23.92 -15.58 1.47
CA LEU A 51 23.95 -16.50 0.34
C LEU A 51 25.37 -16.67 -0.21
N SER A 52 26.16 -17.48 0.49
CA SER A 52 27.12 -18.36 -0.18
C SER A 52 26.37 -19.59 -0.68
N ASP A 53 26.47 -19.87 -1.98
CA ASP A 53 25.80 -20.94 -2.73
C ASP A 53 24.28 -20.85 -2.78
N ASP A 54 23.75 -20.36 -3.90
CA ASP A 54 22.65 -21.07 -4.56
C ASP A 54 22.76 -20.83 -6.07
N GLU A 55 22.78 -21.94 -6.78
CA GLU A 55 22.88 -22.02 -8.23
C GLU A 55 21.69 -21.33 -8.91
N ASP A 56 21.86 -20.99 -10.19
CA ASP A 56 20.78 -20.57 -11.08
C ASP A 56 19.62 -21.59 -11.01
N GLU A 57 18.62 -21.32 -10.17
CA GLU A 57 17.40 -22.12 -10.11
C GLU A 57 16.77 -22.13 -11.51
N PRO A 58 16.46 -23.32 -12.05
CA PRO A 58 16.09 -23.47 -13.44
C PRO A 58 14.79 -22.72 -13.70
N ILE A 59 14.77 -22.02 -14.84
CA ILE A 59 13.64 -21.29 -15.42
C ILE A 59 12.32 -21.95 -15.04
N GLU A 60 11.63 -21.34 -14.07
CA GLU A 60 10.28 -21.71 -13.65
C GLU A 60 9.38 -21.82 -14.88
N THR A 61 8.67 -22.94 -15.01
CA THR A 61 7.76 -23.13 -16.14
C THR A 61 6.66 -22.07 -16.10
N LEU A 62 5.97 -21.86 -17.22
CA LEU A 62 4.80 -20.97 -17.24
C LEU A 62 3.76 -21.34 -16.17
N GLN A 63 3.65 -22.63 -15.83
CA GLN A 63 2.74 -23.08 -14.78
C GLN A 63 3.21 -22.63 -13.39
N ASP A 64 4.51 -22.69 -13.12
CA ASP A 64 5.10 -22.29 -11.84
C ASP A 64 4.94 -20.78 -11.62
N CYS A 65 5.21 -19.95 -12.64
CA CYS A 65 5.01 -18.51 -12.51
C CYS A 65 3.53 -18.14 -12.29
N ILE A 66 2.59 -18.83 -12.94
CA ILE A 66 1.15 -18.65 -12.67
C ILE A 66 0.80 -19.08 -11.26
N ALA A 67 1.34 -20.22 -10.81
CA ALA A 67 1.12 -20.72 -9.46
C ALA A 67 1.65 -19.75 -8.41
N MET A 68 2.83 -19.15 -8.63
CA MET A 68 3.41 -18.14 -7.75
C MET A 68 2.50 -16.93 -7.57
N VAL A 69 1.97 -16.37 -8.67
CA VAL A 69 1.01 -15.24 -8.61
C VAL A 69 -0.25 -15.66 -7.85
N LYS A 70 -0.75 -16.87 -8.12
CA LYS A 70 -1.95 -17.41 -7.46
C LYS A 70 -1.73 -17.58 -5.96
N TYR A 71 -0.63 -18.20 -5.54
CA TYR A 71 -0.33 -18.39 -4.12
C TYR A 71 -0.12 -17.06 -3.41
N ALA A 72 0.60 -16.10 -4.02
CA ALA A 72 0.75 -14.77 -3.45
C ALA A 72 -0.62 -14.07 -3.27
N LYS A 73 -1.52 -14.20 -4.25
CA LYS A 73 -2.90 -13.69 -4.14
C LYS A 73 -3.67 -14.40 -3.02
N ASP A 74 -3.65 -15.73 -2.99
CA ASP A 74 -4.44 -16.51 -2.05
C ASP A 74 -3.98 -16.27 -0.60
N ASP A 75 -2.66 -16.19 -0.36
CA ASP A 75 -2.09 -15.79 0.92
C ASP A 75 -2.51 -14.37 1.31
N PHE A 76 -2.42 -13.43 0.37
CA PHE A 76 -2.83 -12.04 0.57
C PHE A 76 -4.31 -11.95 0.95
N MET A 77 -5.19 -12.65 0.23
CA MET A 77 -6.62 -12.70 0.51
C MET A 77 -6.92 -13.38 1.85
N THR A 78 -6.14 -14.40 2.23
CA THR A 78 -6.26 -15.06 3.54
C THR A 78 -5.85 -14.12 4.68
N HIS A 79 -4.83 -13.29 4.45
CA HIS A 79 -4.38 -12.28 5.41
C HIS A 79 -5.44 -11.19 5.62
N ILE A 80 -5.97 -10.61 4.55
CA ILE A 80 -6.92 -9.49 4.66
C ILE A 80 -8.35 -9.95 4.95
N LYS A 81 -8.74 -11.14 4.48
CA LYS A 81 -10.09 -11.75 4.50
C LYS A 81 -11.17 -10.93 3.81
N ALA A 82 -11.42 -9.72 4.29
CA ALA A 82 -12.37 -8.75 3.77
C ALA A 82 -11.67 -7.39 3.69
N PRO A 83 -11.32 -6.90 2.47
CA PRO A 83 -10.47 -5.72 2.31
C PRO A 83 -10.94 -4.48 3.08
N ARG A 84 -12.24 -4.13 2.99
CA ARG A 84 -12.77 -2.98 3.73
C ARG A 84 -12.63 -3.15 5.25
N ARG A 85 -13.06 -4.30 5.75
CA ARG A 85 -12.98 -4.63 7.18
C ARG A 85 -11.54 -4.63 7.69
N PHE A 86 -10.58 -5.05 6.86
CA PHE A 86 -9.17 -4.99 7.20
C PHE A 86 -8.73 -3.55 7.53
N PHE A 87 -9.09 -2.56 6.70
CA PHE A 87 -8.75 -1.16 6.97
C PHE A 87 -9.47 -0.61 8.20
N ASP A 88 -10.75 -0.95 8.39
CA ASP A 88 -11.50 -0.55 9.59
C ASP A 88 -10.80 -1.07 10.86
N LEU A 89 -10.34 -2.33 10.84
CA LEU A 89 -9.59 -2.94 11.94
C LEU A 89 -8.20 -2.32 12.12
N LEU A 90 -7.54 -1.92 11.04
CA LEU A 90 -6.23 -1.28 11.08
C LEU A 90 -6.31 0.10 11.76
N VAL A 91 -7.34 0.88 11.44
CA VAL A 91 -7.62 2.18 12.09
C VAL A 91 -8.03 1.97 13.55
N ASP A 92 -8.83 0.93 13.86
CA ASP A 92 -9.18 0.56 15.24
C ASP A 92 -7.95 0.14 16.06
N GLU A 93 -7.05 -0.68 15.50
CA GLU A 93 -5.78 -1.06 16.14
C GLU A 93 -4.93 0.16 16.45
N TYR A 94 -4.81 1.09 15.50
CA TYR A 94 -4.14 2.37 15.72
C TYR A 94 -4.83 3.22 16.80
N SER A 95 -6.16 3.18 16.89
CA SER A 95 -6.88 3.92 17.93
C SER A 95 -6.54 3.46 19.35
N LYS A 96 -6.22 2.16 19.50
CA LYS A 96 -5.85 1.54 20.77
C LYS A 96 -4.43 1.85 21.21
N THR A 97 -3.59 2.41 20.34
CA THR A 97 -2.23 2.86 20.70
C THR A 97 -2.22 4.27 21.28
N MET A 98 -3.38 4.86 21.59
CA MET A 98 -3.47 6.13 22.29
C MET A 98 -2.73 6.06 23.63
N PRO A 99 -1.69 6.88 23.84
CA PRO A 99 -1.11 7.03 25.16
C PRO A 99 -2.13 7.65 26.09
N ASP A 100 -2.12 7.21 27.36
CA ASP A 100 -2.92 7.84 28.40
C ASP A 100 -2.52 9.33 28.50
N PRO A 101 -3.45 10.25 28.21
CA PRO A 101 -3.14 11.69 28.20
C PRO A 101 -2.68 12.20 29.57
N GLU A 102 -2.99 11.49 30.66
CA GLU A 102 -2.54 11.85 32.01
C GLU A 102 -1.09 11.43 32.28
N LEU A 103 -0.62 10.35 31.65
CA LEU A 103 0.72 9.78 31.88
C LEU A 103 1.75 10.23 30.85
N TYR A 104 1.35 10.44 29.59
CA TYR A 104 2.25 10.79 28.49
C TYR A 104 1.65 11.87 27.58
N PRO A 105 1.62 13.14 28.04
CA PRO A 105 1.01 14.25 27.29
C PRO A 105 1.72 14.57 25.95
N THR A 106 2.92 14.05 25.74
CA THR A 106 3.71 14.18 24.49
C THR A 106 3.90 12.84 23.76
N GLY A 107 3.23 11.77 24.20
CA GLY A 107 3.34 10.46 23.55
C GLY A 107 2.82 10.52 22.11
N SER A 108 3.69 10.24 21.14
CA SER A 108 3.25 10.04 19.76
C SER A 108 2.63 8.66 19.62
N ARG A 109 1.43 8.55 19.04
CA ARG A 109 0.83 7.24 18.73
C ARG A 109 1.75 6.40 17.86
N ASP A 110 1.69 5.09 18.07
CA ASP A 110 2.48 4.13 17.33
C ASP A 110 1.95 3.98 15.89
N ARG A 111 2.72 4.49 14.93
CA ARG A 111 2.45 4.37 13.49
C ARG A 111 2.95 3.05 12.91
N SER A 112 3.67 2.24 13.69
CA SER A 112 4.25 0.98 13.24
C SER A 112 3.20 -0.04 12.79
N VAL A 113 1.94 0.10 13.23
CA VAL A 113 0.80 -0.70 12.76
C VAL A 113 0.61 -0.58 11.25
N PHE A 114 0.66 0.65 10.72
CA PHE A 114 0.51 0.91 9.29
C PHE A 114 1.76 0.51 8.51
N GLU A 115 2.95 0.80 9.04
CA GLU A 115 4.21 0.43 8.41
C GLU A 115 4.33 -1.10 8.27
N ARG A 116 3.96 -1.85 9.32
CA ARG A 116 3.93 -3.31 9.31
C ARG A 116 2.94 -3.85 8.28
N ALA A 117 1.76 -3.22 8.15
CA ALA A 117 0.79 -3.60 7.11
C ALA A 117 1.34 -3.38 5.69
N ILE A 118 2.04 -2.26 5.45
CA ILE A 118 2.71 -2.00 4.17
C ILE A 118 3.78 -3.06 3.90
N THR A 119 4.66 -3.35 4.87
CA THR A 119 5.71 -4.37 4.70
C THR A 119 5.11 -5.74 4.36
N ASN A 120 4.06 -6.16 5.06
CA ASN A 120 3.36 -7.41 4.75
C ASN A 120 2.82 -7.42 3.31
N PHE A 121 2.19 -6.32 2.88
CA PHE A 121 1.65 -6.20 1.52
C PHE A 121 2.74 -6.18 0.45
N GLU A 122 3.87 -5.53 0.71
CA GLU A 122 5.04 -5.53 -0.17
C GLU A 122 5.62 -6.93 -0.35
N ASP A 123 5.65 -7.75 0.70
CA ASP A 123 6.13 -9.14 0.60
C ASP A 123 5.23 -10.02 -0.29
N PHE A 124 3.90 -9.84 -0.23
CA PHE A 124 2.98 -10.52 -1.17
C PHE A 124 3.17 -10.01 -2.60
N LEU A 125 3.29 -8.69 -2.76
CA LEU A 125 3.45 -8.05 -4.06
C LEU A 125 4.78 -8.42 -4.72
N ASP A 126 5.87 -8.53 -3.97
CA ASP A 126 7.18 -8.94 -4.48
C ASP A 126 7.13 -10.37 -5.03
N ARG A 127 6.47 -11.30 -4.32
CA ARG A 127 6.23 -12.68 -4.82
C ARG A 127 5.37 -12.67 -6.08
N ALA A 128 4.28 -11.91 -6.09
CA ALA A 128 3.40 -11.82 -7.26
C ALA A 128 4.11 -11.19 -8.49
N ASN A 129 4.98 -10.19 -8.28
CA ASN A 129 5.73 -9.56 -9.36
C ASN A 129 6.74 -10.50 -10.01
N ARG A 130 7.43 -11.36 -9.23
CA ARG A 130 8.34 -12.37 -9.81
C ARG A 130 7.60 -13.29 -10.79
N GLY A 131 6.43 -13.80 -10.38
CA GLY A 131 5.59 -14.60 -11.28
C GLY A 131 5.05 -13.80 -12.47
N LEU A 132 4.68 -12.52 -12.29
CA LEU A 132 4.25 -11.63 -13.38
C LEU A 132 5.36 -11.42 -14.42
N ASP A 133 6.59 -11.17 -13.96
CA ASP A 133 7.77 -10.95 -14.80
C ASP A 133 8.14 -12.24 -15.55
N GLY A 134 8.07 -13.40 -14.88
CA GLY A 134 8.26 -14.70 -15.53
C GLY A 134 7.24 -14.99 -16.62
N ILE A 135 5.95 -14.70 -16.37
CA ILE A 135 4.89 -14.82 -17.39
C ILE A 135 5.17 -13.88 -18.57
N LEU A 136 5.59 -12.63 -18.30
CA LEU A 136 5.93 -11.66 -19.35
C LEU A 136 7.08 -12.16 -20.22
N GLN A 137 8.14 -12.67 -19.59
CA GLN A 137 9.33 -13.16 -20.28
C GLN A 137 9.03 -14.37 -21.17
N MET A 138 8.17 -15.30 -20.71
CA MET A 138 7.84 -16.52 -21.45
C MET A 138 6.77 -16.32 -22.53
N CYS A 139 5.78 -15.44 -22.31
CA CYS A 139 4.57 -15.38 -23.14
C CYS A 139 4.23 -13.97 -23.64
N GLY A 140 4.98 -12.95 -23.23
CA GLY A 140 4.65 -11.56 -23.51
C GLY A 140 3.32 -11.11 -22.90
N VAL A 141 2.78 -10.00 -23.43
CA VAL A 141 1.50 -9.43 -23.00
C VAL A 141 0.33 -10.28 -23.51
N CYS A 142 -0.04 -11.28 -22.72
CA CYS A 142 -1.16 -12.19 -22.98
C CYS A 142 -2.24 -12.09 -21.89
N ASN A 143 -3.35 -12.85 -22.01
CA ASN A 143 -4.43 -12.81 -21.02
C ASN A 143 -3.98 -13.26 -19.62
N LYS A 144 -3.04 -14.21 -19.54
CA LYS A 144 -2.45 -14.66 -18.27
C LYS A 144 -1.65 -13.55 -17.61
N TRP A 145 -0.82 -12.84 -18.40
CA TRP A 145 -0.07 -11.69 -17.93
C TRP A 145 -1.00 -10.57 -17.45
N ARG A 146 -2.05 -10.22 -18.21
CA ARG A 146 -3.03 -9.19 -17.80
C ARG A 146 -3.78 -9.57 -16.53
N ALA A 147 -4.12 -10.85 -16.37
CA ALA A 147 -4.77 -11.32 -15.14
C ALA A 147 -3.82 -11.20 -13.93
N ALA A 148 -2.55 -11.58 -14.09
CA ALA A 148 -1.53 -11.40 -13.06
C ALA A 148 -1.26 -9.92 -12.75
N GLU A 149 -1.20 -9.07 -13.77
CA GLU A 149 -1.06 -7.62 -13.63
C GLU A 149 -2.21 -7.03 -12.81
N GLY A 150 -3.44 -7.49 -13.05
CA GLY A 150 -4.62 -7.10 -12.28
C GLY A 150 -4.48 -7.41 -10.79
N ILE A 151 -3.92 -8.57 -10.45
CA ILE A 151 -3.63 -8.96 -9.05
C ILE A 151 -2.56 -8.04 -8.44
N CYS A 152 -1.43 -7.85 -9.12
CA CYS A 152 -0.37 -6.97 -8.63
C CYS A 152 -0.83 -5.51 -8.53
N LYS A 153 -1.71 -5.06 -9.42
CA LYS A 153 -2.34 -3.74 -9.34
C LYS A 153 -3.24 -3.64 -8.11
N PHE A 154 -4.06 -4.64 -7.84
CA PHE A 154 -4.91 -4.66 -6.65
C PHE A 154 -4.09 -4.57 -5.35
N MET A 155 -3.02 -5.37 -5.21
CA MET A 155 -2.12 -5.29 -4.05
C MET A 155 -1.47 -3.91 -3.91
N ARG A 156 -1.07 -3.28 -5.02
CA ARG A 156 -0.53 -1.89 -5.01
C ARG A 156 -1.57 -0.86 -4.56
N GLU A 157 -2.82 -1.02 -4.98
CA GLU A 157 -3.91 -0.14 -4.54
C GLU A 157 -4.18 -0.31 -3.04
N MET A 158 -4.10 -1.53 -2.52
CA MET A 158 -4.21 -1.81 -1.08
C MET A 158 -3.08 -1.14 -0.27
N ILE A 159 -1.84 -1.19 -0.75
CA ILE A 159 -0.72 -0.42 -0.15
C ILE A 159 -1.05 1.07 -0.18
N GLY A 160 -1.51 1.58 -1.31
CA GLY A 160 -1.85 2.99 -1.48
C GLY A 160 -2.94 3.48 -0.53
N MET A 161 -3.89 2.61 -0.15
CA MET A 161 -4.90 2.94 0.88
C MET A 161 -4.30 3.05 2.28
N VAL A 162 -3.28 2.25 2.62
CA VAL A 162 -2.56 2.41 3.90
C VAL A 162 -1.71 3.70 3.87
N GLU A 163 -1.08 3.99 2.74
CA GLU A 163 -0.31 5.23 2.54
C GLU A 163 -1.19 6.48 2.65
N ASP A 164 -2.44 6.43 2.18
CA ASP A 164 -3.43 7.50 2.33
C ASP A 164 -3.73 7.79 3.81
N ILE A 165 -3.88 6.76 4.64
CA ILE A 165 -4.06 6.91 6.09
C ILE A 165 -2.84 7.57 6.73
N LEU A 166 -1.63 7.09 6.39
CA LEU A 166 -0.37 7.66 6.89
C LEU A 166 -0.20 9.12 6.45
N LEU A 167 -0.66 9.48 5.25
CA LEU A 167 -0.62 10.85 4.76
C LEU A 167 -1.51 11.77 5.59
N ARG A 168 -2.75 11.36 5.92
CA ARG A 168 -3.63 12.14 6.81
C ARG A 168 -2.99 12.38 8.17
N LEU A 169 -2.33 11.37 8.73
CA LEU A 169 -1.55 11.49 9.96
C LEU A 169 -0.34 12.43 9.84
N ALA A 170 0.28 12.52 8.67
CA ALA A 170 1.38 13.44 8.42
C ALA A 170 0.91 14.89 8.23
N GLU A 171 -0.26 15.11 7.63
CA GLU A 171 -0.79 16.45 7.36
C GLU A 171 -1.32 17.17 8.61
N GLY A 172 -2.06 16.47 9.49
CA GLY A 172 -2.68 17.11 10.66
C GLY A 172 -2.80 16.20 11.89
N GLY A 173 -2.06 15.08 11.91
CA GLY A 173 -2.08 14.13 13.02
C GLY A 173 -3.43 13.44 13.18
N ASP A 174 -3.76 13.08 14.42
CA ASP A 174 -4.95 12.31 14.75
C ASP A 174 -6.26 13.04 14.41
N GLY A 175 -6.28 14.37 14.54
CA GLY A 175 -7.47 15.18 14.26
C GLY A 175 -7.87 15.15 12.79
N GLU A 176 -6.88 15.27 11.90
CA GLU A 176 -7.10 15.18 10.46
C GLU A 176 -7.50 13.77 10.02
N LEU A 177 -6.86 12.73 10.59
CA LEU A 177 -7.25 11.36 10.31
C LEU A 177 -8.70 11.08 10.77
N ALA A 178 -9.08 11.54 11.96
CA ALA A 178 -10.43 11.36 12.49
C ALA A 178 -11.48 12.10 11.63
N ALA A 179 -11.20 13.33 11.22
CA ALA A 179 -12.07 14.09 10.33
C ALA A 179 -12.25 13.36 8.98
N ALA A 180 -11.14 12.95 8.35
CA ALA A 180 -11.16 12.21 7.08
C ALA A 180 -11.95 10.89 7.20
N PHE A 181 -11.80 10.16 8.31
CA PHE A 181 -12.53 8.92 8.56
C PHE A 181 -14.05 9.16 8.68
N ILE A 182 -14.46 10.18 9.44
CA ILE A 182 -15.88 10.53 9.67
C ILE A 182 -16.54 11.03 8.38
N GLU A 183 -15.82 11.84 7.61
CA GLU A 183 -16.31 12.40 6.34
C GLU A 183 -16.27 11.40 5.18
N GLY A 184 -15.73 10.19 5.39
CA GLY A 184 -15.66 9.17 4.35
C GLY A 184 -14.59 9.45 3.29
N GLU A 185 -13.59 10.28 3.62
CA GLU A 185 -12.58 10.76 2.67
C GLU A 185 -11.35 9.85 2.55
N LEU A 186 -11.27 8.76 3.34
CA LEU A 186 -10.18 7.81 3.20
C LEU A 186 -10.40 6.96 1.96
N TRP A 187 -9.34 6.72 1.19
CA TRP A 187 -9.46 6.10 -0.13
C TRP A 187 -10.20 4.75 -0.10
N TYR A 188 -9.98 3.91 0.91
CA TYR A 188 -10.64 2.61 1.04
C TYR A 188 -12.18 2.72 1.28
N GLN A 189 -12.67 3.86 1.77
CA GLN A 189 -14.10 4.10 2.05
C GLN A 189 -14.93 4.40 0.80
N GLU A 190 -14.28 4.74 -0.32
CA GLU A 190 -14.93 4.91 -1.62
C GLU A 190 -14.56 3.81 -2.62
N TYR A 191 -13.50 3.06 -2.33
CA TYR A 191 -12.99 2.05 -3.24
C TYR A 191 -13.95 0.86 -3.41
N LYS A 192 -14.21 0.49 -4.66
CA LYS A 192 -15.01 -0.69 -5.02
C LYS A 192 -14.08 -1.90 -5.13
N PHE A 193 -14.01 -2.67 -4.05
CA PHE A 193 -13.21 -3.88 -4.01
C PHE A 193 -13.71 -4.89 -5.07
N PRO A 194 -12.82 -5.41 -5.92
CA PRO A 194 -13.16 -6.54 -6.77
C PRO A 194 -13.37 -7.76 -5.86
N ILE A 195 -14.63 -8.13 -5.65
CA ILE A 195 -15.03 -9.37 -4.96
C ILE A 195 -15.11 -10.48 -6.00
#